data_AF-S6BER6-F1
#
_entry.id   AF-S6BER6-F1
#
_cell.length_a   1.000
_cell.length_b   1.000
_cell.length_c   1.000
_cell.angle_alpha   90.00
_cell.angle_beta   90.00
_cell.angle_gamma   90.00
#
_symmetry.space_group_name_H-M   'P 1'
#
loop_
_entity.id
_entity.type
_entity.pdbx_description
1 polymer ?
#
loop_
_entity_poly.entity_id
_entity_poly.type
_entity_poly.pdbx_seq_one_letter_code
_entity_poly.pdbx_strand_id
1 'polypeptide(L)'
;MVTFNTLWKLCIVVAFWLLATVTSTEVAQEQPKKEPFSSRFFGKNEEPAAESQEILEPENADTKEDSETAGPPRYSVEWYLLPKLENRAQLLEKLPFDVAKDVPRDYDEPIDAALEKRIRKFFSLRGLIFTSMSSYPPKVKDPGYTGSLEHMETSGPPKFSVEWYLLPKPDNRTALRTALPRDIAKDVPEDCDEPINPLVERSIWMHFTLSNVEWLLLPKPENRMSLLEELPTNLSIAVPEDCNEPIDPSVEKDIRNYFSSYLVDWYVLPEPENRTALRKALPSDLVEKVPKDSKKQILPEVEKDIRKFFLLSHQEQEAIRRSKYNGSV
;
A
#
# COMPACT_ATOMS: atom_id res chain seq x y z
N MET A 1 31.50 16.99 -26.81
CA MET A 1 30.69 16.69 -25.61
C MET A 1 29.54 17.67 -25.58
N VAL A 2 28.33 17.23 -25.95
CA VAL A 2 27.10 18.04 -25.88
C VAL A 2 26.42 17.68 -24.56
N THR A 3 26.12 18.69 -23.75
CA THR A 3 25.59 18.56 -22.39
C THR A 3 24.16 18.00 -22.41
N PHE A 4 23.93 16.86 -21.74
CA PHE A 4 22.67 16.11 -21.69
C PHE A 4 21.47 16.87 -21.06
N ASN A 5 21.68 18.05 -20.47
CA ASN A 5 20.64 18.81 -19.76
C ASN A 5 19.64 19.54 -20.69
N THR A 6 19.88 19.56 -22.00
CA THR A 6 18.98 20.18 -22.99
C THR A 6 17.95 19.21 -23.59
N LEU A 7 18.18 17.89 -23.53
CA LEU A 7 17.30 16.92 -24.18
C LEU A 7 15.95 16.75 -23.47
N TRP A 8 15.93 16.74 -22.13
CA TRP A 8 14.70 16.59 -21.34
C TRP A 8 13.72 17.77 -21.54
N LYS A 9 14.25 18.99 -21.71
CA LYS A 9 13.41 20.18 -21.96
C LYS A 9 12.72 20.13 -23.34
N LEU A 10 13.31 19.43 -24.30
CA LEU A 10 12.70 19.22 -25.62
C LEU A 10 11.52 18.24 -25.57
N CYS A 11 11.55 17.21 -24.73
CA CYS A 11 10.45 16.26 -24.58
C CYS A 11 9.17 16.89 -23.96
N ILE A 12 9.32 17.83 -23.02
CA ILE A 12 8.16 18.49 -22.39
C ILE A 12 7.45 19.44 -23.37
N VAL A 13 8.19 20.12 -24.26
CA VAL A 13 7.60 21.04 -25.24
C VAL A 13 6.83 20.28 -26.33
N VAL A 14 7.29 19.09 -26.72
CA VAL A 14 6.60 18.26 -27.75
C VAL A 14 5.28 17.67 -27.22
N ALA A 15 5.20 17.30 -25.94
CA ALA A 15 3.96 16.78 -25.35
C ALA A 15 2.86 17.86 -25.24
N PHE A 16 3.24 19.12 -25.01
CA PHE A 16 2.26 20.22 -24.89
C PHE A 16 1.69 20.67 -26.26
N TRP A 17 2.42 20.44 -27.35
CA TRP A 17 1.96 20.77 -28.70
C TRP A 17 0.97 19.75 -29.29
N LEU A 18 0.99 18.50 -28.81
CA LEU A 18 0.08 17.45 -29.29
C LEU A 18 -1.31 17.48 -28.64
N LEU A 19 -1.54 18.28 -27.59
CA LEU A 19 -2.83 18.35 -26.89
C LEU A 19 -3.78 19.45 -27.41
N ALA A 20 -3.34 20.27 -28.37
CA ALA A 20 -4.10 21.46 -28.81
C ALA A 20 -4.89 21.29 -30.11
N THR A 21 -4.98 20.08 -30.66
CA THR A 21 -5.78 19.80 -31.85
C THR A 21 -6.82 18.72 -31.58
N VAL A 22 -8.06 18.98 -32.01
CA VAL A 22 -9.27 18.11 -32.02
C VAL A 22 -10.27 18.42 -30.89
N THR A 23 -11.19 19.35 -31.13
CA THR A 23 -12.58 19.05 -31.54
C THR A 23 -13.34 20.37 -31.78
N SER A 24 -13.54 20.73 -33.04
CA SER A 24 -14.69 21.56 -33.44
C SER A 24 -15.42 20.80 -34.53
N THR A 25 -16.56 20.21 -34.16
CA THR A 25 -17.53 19.67 -35.12
C THR A 25 -18.89 20.17 -34.67
N GLU A 26 -19.22 21.32 -35.23
CA GLU A 26 -20.55 21.93 -35.26
C GLU A 26 -21.43 21.08 -36.19
N VAL A 27 -22.46 20.42 -35.65
CA VAL A 27 -23.57 19.88 -36.44
C VAL A 27 -24.89 20.17 -35.71
N ALA A 28 -25.82 20.66 -36.51
CA ALA A 28 -27.09 21.28 -36.18
C ALA A 28 -28.04 20.45 -35.30
N GLN A 29 -28.71 21.15 -34.39
CA GLN A 29 -29.80 20.66 -33.57
C GLN A 29 -31.13 20.87 -34.30
N GLU A 30 -31.68 19.83 -34.94
CA GLU A 30 -33.07 19.78 -35.38
C GLU A 30 -33.99 19.20 -34.28
N GLN A 31 -35.17 19.80 -34.16
CA GLN A 31 -36.21 19.49 -33.16
C GLN A 31 -36.82 18.09 -33.34
N PRO A 32 -37.18 17.37 -32.25
CA PRO A 32 -38.02 16.19 -32.36
C PRO A 32 -39.51 16.57 -32.35
N LYS A 33 -40.19 16.28 -33.47
CA LYS A 33 -41.64 16.31 -33.62
C LYS A 33 -42.22 14.98 -33.08
N LYS A 34 -43.18 15.09 -32.14
CA LYS A 34 -43.90 13.98 -31.51
C LYS A 34 -44.85 13.30 -32.51
N GLU A 35 -44.79 11.98 -32.63
CA GLU A 35 -45.90 11.12 -33.08
C GLU A 35 -45.88 9.74 -32.39
N PRO A 36 -47.03 9.04 -32.29
CA PRO A 36 -47.30 8.05 -31.25
C PRO A 36 -46.95 6.60 -31.61
N PHE A 37 -46.49 5.86 -30.59
CA PHE A 37 -46.28 4.42 -30.65
C PHE A 37 -47.62 3.68 -30.81
N SER A 38 -47.78 3.02 -31.96
CA SER A 38 -48.85 2.07 -32.23
C SER A 38 -48.31 0.63 -32.25
N SER A 39 -48.73 -0.13 -31.24
CA SER A 39 -49.23 -1.50 -31.29
C SER A 39 -48.40 -2.66 -31.88
N ARG A 40 -48.44 -3.77 -31.11
CA ARG A 40 -48.70 -5.16 -31.56
C ARG A 40 -47.48 -5.93 -32.09
N PHE A 41 -47.10 -7.02 -31.41
CA PHE A 41 -47.35 -8.37 -31.92
C PHE A 41 -47.10 -9.46 -30.87
N PHE A 42 -48.06 -10.39 -30.82
CA PHE A 42 -48.14 -11.62 -30.02
C PHE A 42 -47.21 -12.71 -30.54
N GLY A 43 -46.82 -13.63 -29.66
CA GLY A 43 -46.28 -14.95 -30.03
C GLY A 43 -46.29 -15.92 -28.85
N LYS A 44 -47.41 -16.65 -28.70
CA LYS A 44 -47.54 -17.89 -27.92
C LYS A 44 -46.86 -19.05 -28.65
N ASN A 45 -46.46 -20.10 -27.90
CA ASN A 45 -46.61 -21.56 -28.17
C ASN A 45 -45.83 -22.29 -27.04
N GLU A 46 -46.46 -22.92 -26.04
CA GLU A 46 -47.06 -24.27 -25.98
C GLU A 46 -46.09 -25.46 -26.19
N GLU A 47 -45.77 -26.10 -25.05
CA GLU A 47 -45.63 -27.54 -24.68
C GLU A 47 -45.27 -28.63 -25.72
N PRO A 48 -44.57 -29.70 -25.28
CA PRO A 48 -45.31 -30.86 -24.75
C PRO A 48 -44.71 -31.58 -23.53
N ALA A 49 -45.60 -32.32 -22.88
CA ALA A 49 -45.47 -33.13 -21.67
C ALA A 49 -44.61 -34.41 -21.81
N ALA A 50 -44.02 -34.84 -20.69
CA ALA A 50 -43.68 -36.24 -20.43
C ALA A 50 -43.61 -36.51 -18.90
N GLU A 51 -44.64 -37.21 -18.44
CA GLU A 51 -44.64 -38.31 -17.44
C GLU A 51 -43.82 -38.23 -16.15
N SER A 52 -44.58 -38.18 -15.06
CA SER A 52 -44.22 -38.31 -13.64
C SER A 52 -43.87 -39.74 -13.24
N GLN A 53 -42.75 -39.91 -12.53
CA GLN A 53 -42.48 -41.08 -11.69
C GLN A 53 -42.31 -40.65 -10.23
N GLU A 54 -43.30 -41.04 -9.43
CA GLU A 54 -43.43 -40.89 -7.99
C GLU A 54 -42.69 -42.03 -7.28
N ILE A 55 -41.57 -41.76 -6.59
CA ILE A 55 -40.94 -42.72 -5.67
C ILE A 55 -40.34 -41.99 -4.46
N LEU A 56 -41.05 -42.17 -3.33
CA LEU A 56 -40.65 -42.21 -1.91
C LEU A 56 -39.72 -41.13 -1.31
N GLU A 57 -40.36 -40.28 -0.52
CA GLU A 57 -39.84 -39.57 0.66
C GLU A 57 -39.34 -40.56 1.74
N PRO A 58 -38.15 -40.34 2.32
CA PRO A 58 -37.84 -40.81 3.66
C PRO A 58 -37.75 -39.65 4.66
N GLU A 59 -38.83 -39.52 5.42
CA GLU A 59 -38.88 -39.41 6.88
C GLU A 59 -37.64 -38.85 7.62
N ASN A 60 -37.79 -37.58 8.04
CA ASN A 60 -37.29 -36.92 9.25
C ASN A 60 -36.19 -37.64 10.06
N ALA A 61 -34.96 -37.15 9.91
CA ALA A 61 -33.96 -37.19 10.96
C ALA A 61 -33.62 -35.75 11.38
N ASP A 62 -34.16 -35.35 12.53
CA ASP A 62 -33.60 -34.29 13.37
C ASP A 62 -32.12 -34.59 13.67
N THR A 63 -31.36 -33.52 13.88
CA THR A 63 -29.97 -33.44 14.40
C THR A 63 -28.87 -33.18 13.35
N LYS A 64 -28.61 -31.90 13.08
CA LYS A 64 -27.33 -31.28 13.44
C LYS A 64 -27.45 -29.76 13.35
N GLU A 65 -27.24 -29.09 14.48
CA GLU A 65 -26.89 -27.67 14.47
C GLU A 65 -25.71 -27.48 13.50
N ASP A 66 -25.92 -26.66 12.48
CA ASP A 66 -24.86 -26.09 11.67
C ASP A 66 -23.96 -25.31 12.62
N SER A 67 -22.91 -25.97 13.12
CA SER A 67 -21.79 -25.29 13.72
C SER A 67 -21.24 -24.36 12.64
N GLU A 68 -21.54 -23.06 12.75
CA GLU A 68 -20.90 -21.99 12.00
C GLU A 68 -19.40 -22.25 12.08
N THR A 69 -18.86 -22.88 11.03
CA THR A 69 -17.44 -23.15 10.96
C THR A 69 -16.82 -21.80 10.74
N ALA A 70 -16.33 -21.21 11.84
CA ALA A 70 -15.66 -19.92 11.82
C ALA A 70 -14.60 -19.99 10.72
N GLY A 71 -14.88 -19.30 9.61
CA GLY A 71 -14.00 -19.31 8.45
C GLY A 71 -12.60 -18.79 8.84
N PRO A 72 -11.60 -18.99 7.96
CA PRO A 72 -10.27 -18.46 8.23
C PRO A 72 -10.35 -16.94 8.49
N PRO A 73 -9.52 -16.40 9.39
CA PRO A 73 -9.51 -14.97 9.70
C PRO A 73 -9.41 -14.13 8.43
N ARG A 74 -10.21 -13.05 8.34
CA ARG A 74 -10.20 -12.16 7.17
C ARG A 74 -8.77 -11.66 6.92
N TYR A 75 -8.33 -11.70 5.66
CA TYR A 75 -6.97 -11.35 5.21
C TYR A 75 -5.84 -12.30 5.63
N SER A 76 -6.15 -13.48 6.17
CA SER A 76 -5.19 -14.58 6.21
C SER A 76 -4.90 -15.12 4.81
N VAL A 77 -3.78 -15.81 4.63
CA VAL A 77 -3.45 -16.48 3.35
C VAL A 77 -4.54 -17.49 2.98
N GLU A 78 -5.05 -18.21 3.97
CA GLU A 78 -6.14 -19.17 3.84
C GLU A 78 -7.42 -18.49 3.39
N TRP A 79 -7.71 -17.30 3.91
CA TRP A 79 -8.83 -16.50 3.46
C TRP A 79 -8.64 -16.10 1.99
N TYR A 80 -7.50 -15.55 1.59
CA TYR A 80 -7.27 -15.17 0.19
C TYR A 80 -7.41 -16.32 -0.81
N LEU A 81 -7.07 -17.54 -0.40
CA LEU A 81 -7.12 -18.73 -1.26
C LEU A 81 -8.52 -19.35 -1.38
N LEU A 82 -9.53 -18.84 -0.66
CA LEU A 82 -10.91 -19.30 -0.82
C LEU A 82 -11.45 -18.96 -2.22
N PRO A 83 -12.25 -19.84 -2.84
CA PRO A 83 -12.90 -19.59 -4.12
C PRO A 83 -14.12 -18.67 -3.94
N LYS A 84 -13.86 -17.43 -3.54
CA LYS A 84 -14.86 -16.36 -3.37
C LYS A 84 -14.41 -15.14 -4.15
N LEU A 85 -15.38 -14.46 -4.78
CA LEU A 85 -15.14 -13.29 -5.61
C LEU A 85 -14.36 -12.18 -4.86
N GLU A 86 -14.76 -11.87 -3.63
CA GLU A 86 -14.10 -10.84 -2.79
C GLU A 86 -12.64 -11.22 -2.50
N ASN A 87 -12.41 -12.47 -2.12
CA ASN A 87 -11.11 -12.99 -1.74
C ASN A 87 -10.15 -12.96 -2.94
N ARG A 88 -10.65 -13.30 -4.14
CA ARG A 88 -9.88 -13.28 -5.38
C ARG A 88 -9.46 -11.87 -5.79
N ALA A 89 -10.38 -10.92 -5.75
CA ALA A 89 -10.09 -9.52 -6.07
C ALA A 89 -9.01 -8.95 -5.12
N GLN A 90 -9.14 -9.22 -3.83
CA GLN A 90 -8.17 -8.79 -2.83
C GLN A 90 -6.82 -9.51 -2.98
N LEU A 91 -6.80 -10.80 -3.30
CA LEU A 91 -5.57 -11.54 -3.57
C LEU A 91 -4.80 -10.92 -4.74
N LEU A 92 -5.48 -10.61 -5.85
CA LEU A 92 -4.87 -9.97 -7.02
C LEU A 92 -4.29 -8.59 -6.73
N GLU A 93 -4.94 -7.81 -5.85
CA GLU A 93 -4.45 -6.48 -5.43
C GLU A 93 -3.17 -6.57 -4.59
N LYS A 94 -3.02 -7.63 -3.78
CA LYS A 94 -1.89 -7.79 -2.86
C LYS A 94 -0.67 -8.48 -3.49
N LEU A 95 -0.87 -9.24 -4.55
CA LEU A 95 0.21 -9.95 -5.22
C LEU A 95 1.01 -9.05 -6.16
N PRO A 96 2.32 -9.31 -6.33
CA PRO A 96 3.11 -8.65 -7.35
C PRO A 96 2.65 -9.12 -8.73
N PHE A 97 2.83 -8.26 -9.73
CA PHE A 97 2.26 -8.44 -11.07
C PHE A 97 2.65 -9.79 -11.72
N ASP A 98 3.89 -10.23 -11.51
CA ASP A 98 4.45 -11.47 -12.06
C ASP A 98 3.83 -12.75 -11.46
N VAL A 99 3.19 -12.66 -10.29
CA VAL A 99 2.42 -13.74 -9.67
C VAL A 99 0.93 -13.56 -9.97
N ALA A 100 0.42 -12.32 -9.88
CA ALA A 100 -0.99 -12.01 -10.06
C ALA A 100 -1.51 -12.37 -11.47
N LYS A 101 -0.67 -12.21 -12.51
CA LYS A 101 -1.03 -12.56 -13.89
C LYS A 101 -1.33 -14.05 -14.09
N ASP A 102 -0.80 -14.92 -13.24
CA ASP A 102 -0.97 -16.37 -13.31
C ASP A 102 -2.21 -16.83 -12.52
N VAL A 103 -2.77 -15.96 -11.69
CA VAL A 103 -3.96 -16.26 -10.87
C VAL A 103 -5.22 -16.17 -11.73
N PRO A 104 -6.04 -17.23 -11.79
CA PRO A 104 -7.32 -17.18 -12.50
C PRO A 104 -8.19 -16.03 -12.01
N ARG A 105 -8.76 -15.27 -12.95
CA ARG A 105 -9.69 -14.18 -12.65
C ARG A 105 -11.06 -14.70 -12.22
N ASP A 106 -11.46 -15.85 -12.79
CA ASP A 106 -12.65 -16.56 -12.38
C ASP A 106 -12.38 -17.21 -11.01
N TYR A 107 -13.29 -17.00 -10.06
CA TYR A 107 -13.14 -17.56 -8.70
C TYR A 107 -13.56 -19.03 -8.63
N ASP A 108 -14.33 -19.50 -9.62
CA ASP A 108 -14.71 -20.91 -9.76
C ASP A 108 -13.54 -21.75 -10.31
N GLU A 109 -12.55 -21.11 -10.94
CA GLU A 109 -11.34 -21.78 -11.41
C GLU A 109 -10.34 -21.97 -10.24
N PRO A 110 -9.96 -23.22 -9.94
CA PRO A 110 -9.03 -23.51 -8.85
C PRO A 110 -7.64 -22.94 -9.15
N ILE A 111 -6.96 -22.47 -8.10
CA ILE A 111 -5.56 -22.04 -8.21
C ILE A 111 -4.70 -23.30 -8.37
N ASP A 112 -3.85 -23.34 -9.39
CA ASP A 112 -2.89 -24.43 -9.57
C ASP A 112 -2.00 -24.59 -8.32
N ALA A 113 -1.70 -25.84 -7.93
CA ALA A 113 -0.97 -26.12 -6.70
C ALA A 113 0.45 -25.50 -6.68
N ALA A 114 1.12 -25.41 -7.84
CA ALA A 114 2.43 -24.77 -7.91
C ALA A 114 2.31 -23.25 -7.72
N LEU A 115 1.27 -22.64 -8.29
CA LEU A 115 0.96 -21.23 -8.09
C LEU A 115 0.55 -20.93 -6.64
N GLU A 116 -0.29 -21.76 -6.02
CA GLU A 116 -0.65 -21.62 -4.60
C GLU A 116 0.61 -21.63 -3.71
N LYS A 117 1.54 -22.56 -3.97
CA LYS A 117 2.83 -22.62 -3.26
C LYS A 117 3.64 -21.33 -3.42
N ARG A 118 3.65 -20.74 -4.63
CA ARG A 118 4.34 -19.47 -4.91
C ARG A 118 3.67 -18.30 -4.17
N ILE A 119 2.34 -18.26 -4.15
CA ILE A 119 1.55 -17.28 -3.38
C ILE A 119 1.87 -17.38 -1.88
N ARG A 120 1.81 -18.59 -1.32
CA ARG A 120 2.15 -18.83 0.09
C ARG A 120 3.57 -18.42 0.42
N LYS A 121 4.53 -18.71 -0.47
CA LYS A 121 5.93 -18.28 -0.32
C LYS A 121 6.03 -16.74 -0.33
N PHE A 122 5.33 -16.05 -1.22
CA PHE A 122 5.30 -14.59 -1.25
C PHE A 122 4.78 -13.99 0.07
N PHE A 123 3.62 -14.46 0.55
CA PHE A 123 3.07 -13.98 1.83
C PHE A 123 3.97 -14.33 3.02
N SER A 124 4.68 -15.47 2.97
CA SER A 124 5.68 -15.84 3.98
C SER A 124 6.88 -14.90 4.00
N LEU A 125 7.38 -14.50 2.83
CA LEU A 125 8.54 -13.60 2.70
C LEU A 125 8.21 -12.16 3.10
N ARG A 126 7.00 -11.68 2.79
CA ARG A 126 6.57 -10.32 3.15
C ARG A 126 6.20 -10.13 4.64
N GLY A 127 6.35 -11.16 5.47
CA GLY A 127 5.88 -11.11 6.86
C GLY A 127 4.36 -10.98 6.98
N LEU A 128 3.61 -11.15 5.86
CA LEU A 128 2.15 -11.17 5.83
C LEU A 128 1.58 -12.53 6.27
N ILE A 129 2.38 -13.32 6.97
CA ILE A 129 1.85 -14.30 7.90
C ILE A 129 1.25 -13.47 9.05
N PHE A 130 0.02 -12.98 8.86
CA PHE A 130 -0.87 -12.75 9.99
C PHE A 130 -0.95 -14.10 10.69
N THR A 131 -0.08 -14.29 11.67
CA THR A 131 -0.25 -15.38 12.61
C THR A 131 -1.66 -15.21 13.14
N SER A 132 -2.51 -16.15 12.78
CA SER A 132 -3.77 -16.41 13.45
C SER A 132 -3.45 -16.60 14.94
N MET A 133 -3.37 -15.50 15.69
CA MET A 133 -3.26 -15.52 17.16
C MET A 133 -4.65 -15.51 17.84
N SER A 134 -5.74 -15.69 17.07
CA SER A 134 -7.10 -15.74 17.59
C SER A 134 -7.64 -17.17 17.82
N SER A 135 -6.78 -18.19 17.92
CA SER A 135 -7.21 -19.45 18.52
C SER A 135 -6.06 -20.11 19.30
N TYR A 136 -5.85 -19.61 20.52
CA TYR A 136 -5.46 -20.55 21.57
C TYR A 136 -6.62 -21.55 21.71
N PRO A 137 -6.42 -22.86 21.52
CA PRO A 137 -7.42 -23.82 21.99
C PRO A 137 -7.58 -23.61 23.51
N PRO A 138 -8.81 -23.72 24.06
CA PRO A 138 -8.97 -23.73 25.50
C PRO A 138 -8.07 -24.83 26.05
N LYS A 139 -7.26 -24.51 27.07
CA LYS A 139 -6.38 -25.45 27.75
C LYS A 139 -7.20 -26.66 28.21
N VAL A 140 -7.22 -27.71 27.40
CA VAL A 140 -7.56 -29.05 27.88
C VAL A 140 -6.41 -29.44 28.79
N LYS A 141 -6.67 -29.47 30.09
CA LYS A 141 -5.75 -30.03 31.08
C LYS A 141 -5.74 -31.55 30.86
N ASP A 142 -4.92 -32.02 29.93
CA ASP A 142 -4.52 -33.42 29.92
C ASP A 142 -3.24 -33.59 30.77
N PRO A 143 -3.28 -34.36 31.86
CA PRO A 143 -2.11 -34.66 32.66
C PRO A 143 -1.37 -35.85 32.03
N GLY A 144 -0.25 -35.61 31.36
CA GLY A 144 0.68 -36.72 31.09
C GLY A 144 1.58 -36.68 29.87
N TYR A 145 2.08 -35.53 29.41
CA TYR A 145 3.09 -35.52 28.34
C TYR A 145 4.30 -34.65 28.68
N THR A 146 5.37 -35.28 29.17
CA THR A 146 6.70 -34.69 29.35
C THR A 146 7.55 -35.03 28.13
N GLY A 147 7.32 -34.33 27.02
CA GLY A 147 8.19 -34.37 25.85
C GLY A 147 8.80 -32.99 25.66
N SER A 148 10.09 -32.85 25.97
CA SER A 148 10.85 -31.61 25.83
C SER A 148 10.91 -31.18 24.35
N LEU A 149 10.01 -30.27 23.98
CA LEU A 149 10.04 -29.55 22.71
C LEU A 149 11.13 -28.49 22.81
N GLU A 150 12.34 -28.82 22.35
CA GLU A 150 13.42 -27.85 22.22
C GLU A 150 12.97 -26.67 21.35
N HIS A 151 13.15 -25.47 21.89
CA HIS A 151 12.87 -24.18 21.26
C HIS A 151 13.48 -24.10 19.85
N MET A 152 12.65 -24.23 18.82
CA MET A 152 12.92 -23.51 17.59
C MET A 152 12.71 -22.03 17.89
N GLU A 153 13.80 -21.27 18.03
CA GLU A 153 13.76 -19.81 17.97
C GLU A 153 13.18 -19.42 16.60
N THR A 154 11.86 -19.19 16.56
CA THR A 154 11.25 -18.48 15.45
C THR A 154 11.89 -17.10 15.40
N SER A 155 12.80 -16.92 14.44
CA SER A 155 13.45 -15.63 14.18
C SER A 155 12.37 -14.63 13.80
N GLY A 156 11.86 -13.91 14.80
CA GLY A 156 10.92 -12.81 14.58
C GLY A 156 11.53 -11.72 13.70
N PRO A 157 10.73 -10.74 13.25
CA PRO A 157 11.25 -9.62 12.47
C PRO A 157 12.38 -8.93 13.24
N PRO A 158 13.42 -8.41 12.54
CA PRO A 158 14.52 -7.71 13.17
C PRO A 158 14.02 -6.63 14.12
N LYS A 159 14.57 -6.58 15.34
CA LYS A 159 14.17 -5.58 16.32
C LYS A 159 14.27 -4.18 15.72
N PHE A 160 13.21 -3.40 15.85
CA PHE A 160 13.05 -2.04 15.29
C PHE A 160 12.85 -1.94 13.77
N SER A 161 12.59 -3.04 13.06
CA SER A 161 12.01 -2.93 11.72
C SER A 161 10.56 -2.43 11.79
N VAL A 162 10.00 -1.97 10.67
CA VAL A 162 8.59 -1.51 10.62
C VAL A 162 7.66 -2.65 10.99
N GLU A 163 7.92 -3.85 10.47
CA GLU A 163 7.18 -5.07 10.78
C GLU A 163 7.27 -5.40 12.27
N TRP A 164 8.45 -5.21 12.89
CA TRP A 164 8.59 -5.36 14.33
C TRP A 164 7.71 -4.35 15.06
N TYR A 165 7.74 -3.06 14.72
CA TYR A 165 6.89 -2.06 15.36
C TYR A 165 5.38 -2.32 15.22
N LEU A 166 4.96 -2.94 14.12
CA LEU A 166 3.55 -3.21 13.84
C LEU A 166 3.02 -4.45 14.56
N LEU A 167 3.89 -5.30 15.14
CA LEU A 167 3.44 -6.44 15.95
C LEU A 167 2.57 -5.98 17.14
N PRO A 168 1.48 -6.70 17.46
CA PRO A 168 0.58 -6.38 18.58
C PRO A 168 1.20 -6.82 19.91
N LYS A 169 2.34 -6.23 20.28
CA LYS A 169 3.03 -6.47 21.55
C LYS A 169 3.19 -5.16 22.31
N PRO A 170 3.01 -5.14 23.65
CA PRO A 170 3.10 -3.92 24.46
C PRO A 170 4.40 -3.14 24.26
N ASP A 171 5.53 -3.84 24.24
CA ASP A 171 6.85 -3.23 24.04
C ASP A 171 6.98 -2.59 22.65
N ASN A 172 6.46 -3.26 21.62
CA ASN A 172 6.52 -2.82 20.23
C ASN A 172 5.64 -1.59 20.03
N ARG A 173 4.42 -1.59 20.60
CA ARG A 173 3.48 -0.46 20.54
C ARG A 173 4.02 0.78 21.25
N THR A 174 4.62 0.60 22.42
CA THR A 174 5.28 1.68 23.17
C THR A 174 6.46 2.25 22.39
N ALA A 175 7.31 1.38 21.84
CA ALA A 175 8.45 1.81 21.04
C ALA A 175 8.01 2.53 19.76
N LEU A 176 6.96 2.04 19.08
CA LEU A 176 6.38 2.65 17.89
C LEU A 176 5.88 4.07 18.20
N ARG A 177 5.06 4.25 19.25
CA ARG A 177 4.57 5.57 19.67
C ARG A 177 5.69 6.53 20.05
N THR A 178 6.80 6.01 20.58
CA THR A 178 8.00 6.80 20.92
C THR A 178 8.79 7.23 19.69
N ALA A 179 8.90 6.35 18.69
CA ALA A 179 9.66 6.58 17.47
C ALA A 179 8.92 7.48 16.46
N LEU A 180 7.58 7.47 16.49
CA LEU A 180 6.75 8.26 15.58
C LEU A 180 6.67 9.75 15.96
N PRO A 181 6.46 10.64 14.97
CA PRO A 181 6.04 12.01 15.21
C PRO A 181 4.76 12.05 16.05
N ARG A 182 4.65 13.06 16.94
CA ARG A 182 3.53 13.17 17.89
C ARG A 182 2.15 13.09 17.25
N ASP A 183 1.99 13.60 16.04
CA ASP A 183 0.72 13.62 15.34
C ASP A 183 0.33 12.29 14.71
N ILE A 184 1.28 11.40 14.39
CA ILE A 184 0.99 10.01 14.00
C ILE A 184 0.85 9.15 15.25
N ALA A 185 1.73 9.34 16.25
CA ALA A 185 1.77 8.54 17.47
C ALA A 185 0.45 8.57 18.24
N LYS A 186 -0.23 9.73 18.30
CA LYS A 186 -1.52 9.87 19.01
C LYS A 186 -2.65 9.00 18.42
N ASP A 187 -2.55 8.65 17.13
CA ASP A 187 -3.58 7.89 16.41
C ASP A 187 -3.25 6.38 16.39
N VAL A 188 -2.12 5.99 16.97
CA VAL A 188 -1.75 4.59 17.22
C VAL A 188 -2.35 4.15 18.54
N PRO A 189 -3.21 3.12 18.61
CA PRO A 189 -3.84 2.71 19.87
C PRO A 189 -2.82 2.28 20.92
N GLU A 190 -3.09 2.53 22.20
CA GLU A 190 -2.25 2.06 23.30
C GLU A 190 -2.46 0.58 23.58
N ASP A 191 -3.70 0.11 23.41
CA ASP A 191 -4.04 -1.30 23.50
C ASP A 191 -3.46 -2.07 22.30
N CYS A 192 -2.81 -3.19 22.58
CA CYS A 192 -2.23 -4.05 21.55
C CYS A 192 -3.27 -4.94 20.88
N ASP A 193 -4.41 -5.16 21.53
CA ASP A 193 -5.53 -5.93 20.99
C ASP A 193 -6.36 -5.09 20.00
N GLU A 194 -6.25 -3.76 20.06
CA GLU A 194 -6.87 -2.86 19.08
C GLU A 194 -6.01 -2.76 17.80
N PRO A 195 -6.57 -3.07 16.62
CA PRO A 195 -5.82 -2.97 15.36
C PRO A 195 -5.50 -1.52 15.04
N ILE A 196 -4.31 -1.26 14.50
CA ILE A 196 -3.96 0.06 14.00
C ILE A 196 -4.86 0.38 12.80
N ASN A 197 -5.43 1.58 12.77
CA ASN A 197 -6.20 2.03 11.61
C ASN A 197 -5.34 1.96 10.32
N PRO A 198 -5.83 1.39 9.21
CA PRO A 198 -5.04 1.23 7.98
C PRO A 198 -4.43 2.54 7.42
N LEU A 199 -5.10 3.69 7.62
CA LEU A 199 -4.55 5.00 7.22
C LEU A 199 -3.38 5.43 8.11
N VAL A 200 -3.46 5.13 9.41
CA VAL A 200 -2.37 5.35 10.36
C VAL A 200 -1.22 4.40 10.06
N GLU A 201 -1.51 3.12 9.79
CA GLU A 201 -0.51 2.13 9.37
C GLU A 201 0.22 2.58 8.09
N ARG A 202 -0.50 3.07 7.08
CA ARG A 202 0.12 3.65 5.88
C ARG A 202 1.02 4.85 6.23
N SER A 203 0.60 5.69 7.15
CA SER A 203 1.38 6.86 7.60
C SER A 203 2.63 6.44 8.38
N ILE A 204 2.55 5.38 9.18
CA ILE A 204 3.68 4.73 9.85
C ILE A 204 4.66 4.22 8.81
N TRP A 205 4.17 3.44 7.85
CA TRP A 205 4.99 2.94 6.75
C TRP A 205 5.67 4.09 6.02
N MET A 206 4.94 5.12 5.62
CA MET A 206 5.54 6.30 5.00
C MET A 206 6.59 6.95 5.89
N HIS A 207 6.32 7.16 7.18
CA HIS A 207 7.29 7.77 8.09
C HIS A 207 8.58 6.97 8.18
N PHE A 208 8.48 5.65 8.37
CA PHE A 208 9.65 4.80 8.45
C PHE A 208 10.34 4.63 7.10
N THR A 209 9.60 4.48 5.99
CA THR A 209 10.15 4.42 4.63
C THR A 209 10.91 5.71 4.26
N LEU A 210 10.35 6.87 4.59
CA LEU A 210 10.97 8.17 4.36
C LEU A 210 12.19 8.41 5.27
N SER A 211 12.21 7.79 6.44
CA SER A 211 13.36 7.77 7.35
C SER A 211 14.35 6.63 7.03
N ASN A 212 14.01 5.75 6.09
CA ASN A 212 14.70 4.49 5.82
C ASN A 212 15.70 4.57 4.68
N VAL A 213 16.04 5.73 4.13
CA VAL A 213 17.17 5.78 3.18
C VAL A 213 18.43 5.17 3.83
N GLU A 214 18.64 5.45 5.11
CA GLU A 214 19.72 4.81 5.88
C GLU A 214 19.55 3.29 5.99
N TRP A 215 18.32 2.81 6.20
CA TRP A 215 18.04 1.38 6.24
C TRP A 215 18.29 0.74 4.88
N LEU A 216 17.77 1.30 3.79
CA LEU A 216 17.96 0.80 2.43
C LEU A 216 19.44 0.75 2.03
N LEU A 217 20.24 1.66 2.56
CA LEU A 217 21.69 1.72 2.33
C LEU A 217 22.51 0.76 3.20
N LEU A 218 21.91 0.03 4.14
CA LEU A 218 22.63 -0.99 4.91
C LEU A 218 23.07 -2.16 4.00
N PRO A 219 24.28 -2.73 4.21
CA PRO A 219 24.81 -3.83 3.41
C PRO A 219 24.18 -5.17 3.84
N LYS A 220 22.88 -5.32 3.62
CA LYS A 220 22.12 -6.55 3.88
C LYS A 220 21.38 -6.99 2.60
N PRO A 221 21.23 -8.31 2.36
CA PRO A 221 20.57 -8.80 1.15
C PRO A 221 19.15 -8.25 0.96
N GLU A 222 18.35 -8.22 2.03
CA GLU A 222 16.95 -7.76 1.98
C GLU A 222 16.88 -6.27 1.66
N ASN A 223 17.69 -5.47 2.35
CA ASN A 223 17.79 -4.02 2.17
C ASN A 223 18.22 -3.68 0.74
N ARG A 224 19.19 -4.43 0.19
CA ARG A 224 19.69 -4.24 -1.17
C ARG A 224 18.62 -4.52 -2.22
N MET A 225 17.89 -5.62 -2.06
CA MET A 225 16.79 -5.96 -2.97
C MET A 225 15.69 -4.89 -2.94
N SER A 226 15.27 -4.47 -1.75
CA SER A 226 14.30 -3.37 -1.62
C SER A 226 14.82 -2.06 -2.21
N LEU A 227 16.10 -1.72 -2.01
CA LEU A 227 16.70 -0.54 -2.62
C LEU A 227 16.63 -0.60 -4.16
N LEU A 228 16.95 -1.75 -4.75
CA LEU A 228 16.90 -1.93 -6.20
C LEU A 228 15.47 -1.85 -6.76
N GLU A 229 14.47 -2.36 -6.03
CA GLU A 229 13.05 -2.29 -6.42
C GLU A 229 12.47 -0.88 -6.34
N GLU A 230 12.87 -0.10 -5.34
CA GLU A 230 12.37 1.26 -5.10
C GLU A 230 13.07 2.33 -5.96
N LEU A 231 14.27 2.03 -6.49
CA LEU A 231 15.02 2.97 -7.30
C LEU A 231 14.56 3.01 -8.76
N PRO A 232 14.62 4.18 -9.41
CA PRO A 232 14.42 4.26 -10.86
C PRO A 232 15.53 3.49 -11.58
N THR A 233 15.22 2.93 -12.75
CA THR A 233 16.10 2.02 -13.50
C THR A 233 17.52 2.56 -13.69
N ASN A 234 17.68 3.87 -13.89
CA ASN A 234 19.00 4.47 -14.09
C ASN A 234 19.88 4.48 -12.82
N LEU A 235 19.28 4.55 -11.63
CA LEU A 235 20.00 4.47 -10.36
C LEU A 235 20.20 3.02 -9.94
N SER A 236 19.20 2.15 -10.13
CA SER A 236 19.31 0.74 -9.71
C SER A 236 20.43 -0.01 -10.44
N ILE A 237 20.67 0.28 -11.73
CA ILE A 237 21.80 -0.30 -12.49
C ILE A 237 23.16 0.07 -11.90
N ALA A 238 23.27 1.23 -11.23
CA ALA A 238 24.52 1.70 -10.63
C ALA A 238 24.77 1.16 -9.21
N VAL A 239 23.78 0.45 -8.64
CA VAL A 239 23.86 -0.15 -7.31
C VAL A 239 24.28 -1.62 -7.46
N PRO A 240 25.39 -2.06 -6.84
CA PRO A 240 25.80 -3.47 -6.89
C PRO A 240 24.72 -4.42 -6.38
N GLU A 241 24.52 -5.56 -7.03
CA GLU A 241 23.58 -6.59 -6.56
C GLU A 241 24.09 -7.31 -5.29
N ASP A 242 25.40 -7.52 -5.18
CA ASP A 242 26.01 -8.09 -3.98
C ASP A 242 26.04 -7.05 -2.85
N CYS A 243 25.36 -7.36 -1.74
CA CYS A 243 25.33 -6.50 -0.57
C CYS A 243 26.68 -6.34 0.14
N ASN A 244 27.67 -7.21 -0.14
CA ASN A 244 29.03 -7.08 0.37
C ASN A 244 29.85 -6.05 -0.41
N GLU A 245 29.42 -5.67 -1.61
CA GLU A 245 30.03 -4.59 -2.38
C GLU A 245 29.47 -3.23 -1.93
N PRO A 246 30.35 -2.30 -1.53
CA PRO A 246 29.92 -0.97 -1.11
C PRO A 246 29.30 -0.21 -2.28
N ILE A 247 28.27 0.58 -2.01
CA ILE A 247 27.70 1.50 -2.99
C ILE A 247 28.71 2.62 -3.21
N ASP A 248 28.94 3.01 -4.47
CA ASP A 248 29.80 4.14 -4.78
C ASP A 248 29.25 5.42 -4.09
N PRO A 249 30.07 6.20 -3.38
CA PRO A 249 29.58 7.38 -2.65
C PRO A 249 28.83 8.40 -3.51
N SER A 250 29.15 8.52 -4.80
CA SER A 250 28.40 9.37 -5.73
C SER A 250 27.00 8.80 -5.99
N VAL A 251 26.89 7.48 -6.18
CA VAL A 251 25.60 6.80 -6.38
C VAL A 251 24.76 6.88 -5.10
N GLU A 252 25.37 6.67 -3.93
CA GLU A 252 24.69 6.81 -2.63
C GLU A 252 24.10 8.22 -2.47
N LYS A 253 24.87 9.25 -2.82
CA LYS A 253 24.40 10.64 -2.80
C LYS A 253 23.19 10.84 -3.73
N ASP A 254 23.22 10.27 -4.92
CA ASP A 254 22.11 10.38 -5.89
C ASP A 254 20.86 9.62 -5.41
N ILE A 255 21.03 8.47 -4.78
CA ILE A 255 19.95 7.73 -4.10
C ILE A 255 19.32 8.58 -3.00
N ARG A 256 20.14 9.19 -2.15
CA ARG A 256 19.67 10.08 -1.08
C ARG A 256 18.91 11.28 -1.64
N ASN A 257 19.41 11.87 -2.73
CA ASN A 257 18.73 12.97 -3.42
C ASN A 257 17.39 12.51 -4.01
N TYR A 258 17.33 11.32 -4.61
CA TYR A 258 16.10 10.74 -5.17
C TYR A 258 15.02 10.58 -4.10
N PHE A 259 15.32 9.88 -3.00
CA PHE A 259 14.36 9.70 -1.91
C PHE A 259 13.99 11.02 -1.22
N SER A 260 14.94 11.96 -1.11
CA SER A 260 14.66 13.30 -0.61
C SER A 260 13.69 14.04 -1.54
N SER A 261 13.82 13.90 -2.86
CA SER A 261 12.91 14.52 -3.82
C SER A 261 11.50 13.92 -3.77
N TYR A 262 11.41 12.59 -3.63
CA TYR A 262 10.15 11.86 -3.51
C TYR A 262 9.36 12.27 -2.26
N LEU A 263 10.06 12.50 -1.14
CA LEU A 263 9.46 13.05 0.08
C LEU A 263 8.79 14.39 -0.19
N VAL A 264 9.45 15.28 -0.94
CA VAL A 264 8.88 16.61 -1.24
C VAL A 264 7.68 16.49 -2.18
N ASP A 265 7.74 15.61 -3.17
CA ASP A 265 6.62 15.39 -4.08
C ASP A 265 5.36 14.98 -3.32
N TRP A 266 5.50 14.10 -2.32
CA TRP A 266 4.39 13.76 -1.44
C TRP A 266 3.81 14.99 -0.73
N TYR A 267 4.64 15.85 -0.14
CA TYR A 267 4.16 17.05 0.54
C TYR A 267 3.44 18.05 -0.38
N VAL A 268 3.80 18.10 -1.66
CA VAL A 268 3.26 19.07 -2.63
C VAL A 268 1.92 18.62 -3.22
N LEU A 269 1.51 17.36 -3.02
CA LEU A 269 0.21 16.85 -3.50
C LEU A 269 -0.97 17.71 -3.00
N PRO A 270 -2.03 17.89 -3.83
CA PRO A 270 -3.19 18.74 -3.50
C PRO A 270 -4.20 18.05 -2.55
N GLU A 271 -3.69 17.22 -1.63
CA GLU A 271 -4.49 16.51 -0.64
C GLU A 271 -4.52 17.27 0.70
N PRO A 272 -5.66 17.31 1.41
CA PRO A 272 -5.79 18.01 2.70
C PRO A 272 -4.75 17.59 3.74
N GLU A 273 -4.46 16.30 3.81
CA GLU A 273 -3.52 15.67 4.74
C GLU A 273 -2.09 16.12 4.45
N ASN A 274 -1.66 16.01 3.18
CA ASN A 274 -0.35 16.43 2.68
C ASN A 274 -0.15 17.91 2.90
N ARG A 275 -1.18 18.73 2.64
CA ARG A 275 -1.13 20.17 2.86
C ARG A 275 -0.95 20.52 4.33
N THR A 276 -1.64 19.83 5.22
CA THR A 276 -1.53 20.01 6.66
C THR A 276 -0.14 19.62 7.14
N ALA A 277 0.37 18.47 6.70
CA ALA A 277 1.70 17.98 7.03
C ALA A 277 2.80 18.94 6.52
N LEU A 278 2.70 19.39 5.26
CA LEU A 278 3.63 20.36 4.65
C LEU A 278 3.70 21.64 5.49
N ARG A 279 2.55 22.19 5.86
CA ARG A 279 2.48 23.41 6.67
C ARG A 279 3.04 23.24 8.09
N LYS A 280 3.06 22.02 8.65
CA LYS A 280 3.72 21.75 9.94
C LYS A 280 5.24 21.63 9.79
N ALA A 281 5.70 21.06 8.68
CA ALA A 281 7.11 20.78 8.44
C ALA A 281 7.93 22.03 8.03
N LEU A 282 7.27 23.02 7.43
CA LEU A 282 7.90 24.24 6.91
C LEU A 282 8.16 25.32 7.99
N PRO A 283 9.17 26.19 7.79
CA PRO A 283 9.34 27.40 8.59
C PRO A 283 8.24 28.42 8.28
N SER A 284 7.97 29.34 9.24
CA SER A 284 6.82 30.24 9.20
C SER A 284 6.67 31.05 7.92
N ASP A 285 7.77 31.55 7.34
CA ASP A 285 7.77 32.34 6.11
C ASP A 285 7.37 31.55 4.86
N LEU A 286 7.64 30.24 4.83
CA LEU A 286 7.14 29.38 3.76
C LEU A 286 5.70 28.94 4.05
N VAL A 287 5.36 28.70 5.32
CA VAL A 287 3.99 28.34 5.74
C VAL A 287 2.97 29.41 5.36
N GLU A 288 3.32 30.69 5.47
CA GLU A 288 2.43 31.78 5.08
C GLU A 288 2.15 31.81 3.57
N LYS A 289 3.12 31.39 2.74
CA LYS A 289 3.00 31.34 1.28
C LYS A 289 2.24 30.11 0.78
N VAL A 290 2.15 29.05 1.58
CA VAL A 290 1.43 27.81 1.23
C VAL A 290 -0.07 27.98 1.50
N PRO A 291 -0.98 27.84 0.52
CA PRO A 291 -2.41 27.95 0.76
C PRO A 291 -2.92 26.92 1.79
N LYS A 292 -3.83 27.32 2.69
CA LYS A 292 -4.49 26.40 3.64
C LYS A 292 -5.44 25.43 2.95
N ASP A 293 -6.13 25.89 1.91
CA ASP A 293 -7.05 25.09 1.10
C ASP A 293 -6.24 24.21 0.14
N SER A 294 -6.37 22.88 0.24
CA SER A 294 -5.64 21.94 -0.60
C SER A 294 -6.07 21.99 -2.07
N LYS A 295 -7.26 22.53 -2.37
CA LYS A 295 -7.73 22.76 -3.74
C LYS A 295 -6.97 23.90 -4.43
N LYS A 296 -6.29 24.77 -3.68
CA LYS A 296 -5.46 25.83 -4.22
C LYS A 296 -4.05 25.31 -4.49
N GLN A 297 -3.62 25.47 -5.75
CA GLN A 297 -2.27 25.13 -6.18
C GLN A 297 -1.22 25.96 -5.43
N ILE A 298 -0.09 25.34 -5.13
CA ILE A 298 1.10 26.05 -4.63
C ILE A 298 1.71 26.77 -5.82
N LEU A 299 2.07 28.05 -5.67
CA LEU A 299 2.74 28.79 -6.73
C LEU A 299 4.11 28.12 -7.04
N PRO A 300 4.51 27.97 -8.32
CA PRO A 300 5.75 27.29 -8.68
C PRO A 300 7.00 27.84 -7.98
N GLU A 301 7.04 29.14 -7.71
CA GLU A 301 8.13 29.79 -6.97
C GLU A 301 8.18 29.32 -5.51
N VAL A 302 7.01 29.20 -4.86
CA VAL A 302 6.89 28.71 -3.48
C VAL A 302 7.24 27.22 -3.42
N GLU A 303 6.81 26.43 -4.40
CA GLU A 303 7.18 25.01 -4.49
C GLU A 303 8.70 24.84 -4.63
N LYS A 304 9.36 25.67 -5.44
CA LYS A 304 10.82 25.67 -5.57
C LYS A 304 11.51 25.98 -4.24
N ASP A 305 11.01 26.96 -3.49
CA ASP A 305 11.53 27.29 -2.16
C ASP A 305 11.33 26.15 -1.16
N ILE A 306 10.17 25.48 -1.20
CA ILE A 306 9.86 24.30 -0.39
C ILE A 306 10.84 23.16 -0.70
N ARG A 307 11.05 22.85 -1.99
CA ARG A 307 12.01 21.84 -2.43
C ARG A 307 13.41 22.16 -1.95
N LYS A 308 13.83 23.42 -2.09
CA LYS A 308 15.14 23.87 -1.59
C LYS A 308 15.28 23.69 -0.08
N PHE A 309 14.22 23.95 0.69
CA PHE A 309 14.23 23.74 2.14
C PHE A 309 14.39 22.27 2.52
N PHE A 310 13.67 21.36 1.87
CA PHE A 310 13.77 19.93 2.15
C PHE A 310 15.07 19.28 1.66
N LEU A 311 15.79 19.92 0.74
CA LEU A 311 17.15 19.51 0.35
C LEU A 311 18.21 19.85 1.40
N LEU A 312 17.88 20.65 2.43
CA LEU A 312 18.79 20.94 3.53
C LEU A 312 18.90 19.73 4.47
N SER A 313 20.02 19.63 5.17
CA SER A 313 20.18 18.63 6.23
C SER A 313 19.16 18.85 7.35
N HIS A 314 18.81 17.78 8.09
CA HIS A 314 17.87 17.88 9.21
C HIS A 314 18.30 18.95 10.24
N GLN A 315 19.61 19.07 10.51
CA GLN A 315 20.14 20.08 11.45
C GLN A 315 19.93 21.51 10.94
N GLU A 316 20.15 21.76 9.64
CA GLU A 316 19.91 23.07 9.01
C GLU A 316 18.42 23.41 9.01
N GLN A 317 17.55 22.45 8.68
CA GLN A 317 16.10 22.64 8.75
C GLN A 317 15.65 23.04 10.17
N GLU A 318 16.13 22.33 11.19
CA GLU A 318 15.86 22.64 12.59
C GLU A 318 16.40 24.01 13.01
N ALA A 319 17.61 24.37 12.58
CA ALA A 319 18.20 25.67 12.87
C ALA A 319 17.37 26.81 12.28
N ILE A 320 16.90 26.67 11.04
CA ILE A 320 16.01 27.65 10.39
C ILE A 320 14.70 27.77 11.16
N ARG A 321 14.06 26.65 11.53
CA ARG A 321 12.82 26.65 12.33
C ARG A 321 13.01 27.36 13.66
N ARG A 322 14.12 27.11 14.37
CA ARG A 322 14.42 27.70 15.70
C ARG A 322 14.81 29.18 15.63
N SER A 323 15.55 29.59 14.61
CA SER A 323 16.09 30.96 14.48
C SER A 323 15.01 32.04 14.55
N LYS A 324 13.79 31.74 14.11
CA LYS A 324 12.69 32.72 14.05
C LYS A 324 11.83 32.79 15.31
N TYR A 325 11.89 31.79 16.19
CA TYR A 325 11.20 31.88 17.49
C TYR A 325 11.88 32.89 18.44
N ASN A 326 13.16 33.19 18.22
CA ASN A 326 13.94 34.08 19.09
C ASN A 326 13.91 35.56 18.65
N GLY A 327 13.24 35.91 17.55
CA GLY A 327 13.25 37.25 16.97
C GLY A 327 11.94 38.05 17.11
N SER A 328 10.94 37.53 17.83
CA SER A 328 9.69 38.25 18.13
C SER A 328 9.57 38.43 19.64
N VAL A 329 10.26 39.43 20.17
CA VAL A 329 10.04 39.99 21.51
C VAL A 329 9.71 41.46 21.37
#